data_AF-A0A0H5DT98-F1
#
_entry.id   AF-A0A0H5DT98-F1
#
_cell.length_a   1.000
_cell.length_b   1.000
_cell.length_c   1.000
_cell.angle_alpha   90.00
_cell.angle_beta   90.00
_cell.angle_gamma   90.00
#
_symmetry.space_group_name_H-M   'P 1'
#
loop_
_entity.id
_entity.type
_entity.pdbx_description
1 polymer ?
#
loop_
_entity_poly.entity_id
_entity_poly.type
_entity_poly.pdbx_seq_one_letter_code
_entity_poly.pdbx_strand_id
1 'polypeptide(L)'
;MVNLFNRNCFNRLIFCSVFTSFTLTSSTPNYIAPVRLETFSEAAFMFRLERLVNKLTESKGKSCDKIIGYLVDVKREIESSYGLRFDLDRCMGEIENEIKKGGQKPPKKELDVIKSKIKKQDKKHKKHAEYLASTMYIENYEFNKADEELMLFDTRMGKDSDQRDEDDVELPSLLVYGVTVTLCGFFLMCLPIPVCKDWGGRMVVAGVTACANSISTKVDEDKKNKKKS
;
A
#
# COMPACT_ATOMS: atom_id res chain seq x y z
N MET A 1 -35.98 -31.72 44.12
CA MET A 1 -34.92 -30.76 43.75
C MET A 1 -33.62 -31.54 43.63
N VAL A 2 -33.22 -31.87 42.40
CA VAL A 2 -32.05 -32.72 42.13
C VAL A 2 -30.88 -31.82 41.76
N ASN A 3 -29.76 -32.01 42.47
CA ASN A 3 -28.51 -31.26 42.35
C ASN A 3 -28.04 -31.13 40.89
N LEU A 4 -28.26 -29.94 40.31
CA LEU A 4 -27.76 -29.53 38.99
C LEU A 4 -26.23 -29.29 38.96
N PHE A 5 -25.54 -29.42 40.09
CA PHE A 5 -24.09 -29.27 40.21
C PHE A 5 -23.37 -30.60 40.32
N ASN A 6 -23.61 -31.50 39.36
CA ASN A 6 -22.69 -32.59 39.10
C ASN A 6 -21.56 -32.05 38.21
N ARG A 7 -20.31 -32.14 38.66
CA ARG A 7 -19.11 -31.53 38.04
C ARG A 7 -18.95 -31.91 36.55
N ASN A 8 -19.51 -33.05 36.16
CA ASN A 8 -19.54 -33.52 34.76
C ASN A 8 -20.50 -32.72 33.87
N CYS A 9 -21.62 -32.21 34.38
CA CYS A 9 -22.56 -31.38 33.61
C CYS A 9 -21.99 -29.98 33.36
N PHE A 10 -21.28 -29.42 34.34
CA PHE A 10 -20.65 -28.10 34.23
C PHE A 10 -19.54 -28.10 33.17
N ASN A 11 -18.68 -29.13 33.21
CA ASN A 11 -17.65 -29.31 32.18
C ASN A 11 -18.26 -29.50 30.79
N ARG A 12 -19.36 -30.27 30.68
CA ARG A 12 -20.03 -30.51 29.39
C ARG A 12 -20.68 -29.24 28.81
N LEU A 13 -21.21 -28.36 29.67
CA LEU A 13 -21.73 -27.05 29.27
C LEU A 13 -20.63 -26.10 28.78
N ILE A 14 -19.47 -26.06 29.48
CA ILE A 14 -18.30 -25.28 29.05
C ILE A 14 -17.76 -25.81 27.71
N PHE A 15 -17.64 -27.13 27.56
CA PHE A 15 -17.20 -27.73 26.30
C PHE A 15 -18.19 -27.44 25.17
N CYS A 16 -19.51 -27.49 25.42
CA CYS A 16 -20.51 -27.11 24.43
C CYS A 16 -20.42 -25.62 24.07
N SER A 17 -20.22 -24.71 25.03
CA SER A 17 -20.10 -23.28 24.72
C SER A 17 -18.84 -22.96 23.93
N VAL A 18 -17.71 -23.64 24.22
CA VAL A 18 -16.46 -23.49 23.47
C VAL A 18 -16.63 -24.07 22.07
N PHE A 19 -17.26 -25.24 21.92
CA PHE A 19 -17.52 -25.83 20.61
C PHE A 19 -18.51 -25.00 19.78
N THR A 20 -19.60 -24.49 20.37
CA THR A 20 -20.54 -23.64 19.62
C THR A 20 -19.92 -22.30 19.23
N SER A 21 -19.08 -21.70 20.08
CA SER A 21 -18.32 -20.50 19.74
C SER A 21 -17.34 -20.76 18.61
N PHE A 22 -16.64 -21.90 18.67
CA PHE A 22 -15.71 -22.33 17.62
C PHE A 22 -16.44 -22.62 16.31
N THR A 23 -17.58 -23.32 16.34
CA THR A 23 -18.38 -23.62 15.15
C THR A 23 -19.03 -22.37 14.56
N LEU A 24 -19.51 -21.41 15.36
CA LEU A 24 -19.99 -20.11 14.85
C LEU A 24 -18.85 -19.31 14.21
N THR A 25 -17.67 -19.29 14.81
CA THR A 25 -16.48 -18.61 14.24
C THR A 25 -15.96 -19.32 12.98
N SER A 26 -16.12 -20.65 12.89
CA SER A 26 -15.67 -21.47 11.75
C SER A 26 -16.69 -21.56 10.61
N SER A 27 -17.97 -21.29 10.88
CA SER A 27 -19.05 -21.33 9.86
C SER A 27 -19.39 -19.97 9.27
N THR A 28 -18.79 -18.88 9.78
CA THR A 28 -18.85 -17.58 9.12
C THR A 28 -17.46 -17.09 8.72
N PRO A 29 -17.03 -17.30 7.46
CA PRO A 29 -16.28 -16.30 6.73
C PRO A 29 -17.29 -15.33 6.12
N ASN A 30 -17.22 -14.09 6.60
CA ASN A 30 -17.95 -12.93 6.13
C ASN A 30 -17.95 -12.82 4.60
N TYR A 31 -19.17 -12.74 4.04
CA TYR A 31 -19.46 -12.33 2.68
C TYR A 31 -19.00 -10.89 2.40
N ILE A 32 -17.71 -10.67 2.14
CA ILE A 32 -17.24 -9.50 1.38
C ILE A 32 -16.02 -9.91 0.53
N ALA A 33 -16.27 -10.74 -0.49
CA ALA A 33 -15.53 -10.88 -1.75
C ALA A 33 -15.83 -12.29 -2.31
N PRO A 34 -15.96 -12.46 -3.64
CA PRO A 34 -15.95 -13.79 -4.22
C PRO A 34 -14.58 -14.40 -3.95
N VAL A 35 -14.50 -15.27 -2.95
CA VAL A 35 -13.38 -16.17 -2.72
C VAL A 35 -13.27 -17.04 -3.96
N ARG A 36 -12.36 -16.68 -4.87
CA ARG A 36 -11.83 -17.65 -5.81
C ARG A 36 -11.03 -18.64 -4.97
N LEU A 37 -11.52 -19.89 -4.94
CA LEU A 37 -10.73 -21.05 -4.58
C LEU A 37 -9.34 -20.93 -5.22
N GLU A 38 -8.27 -21.01 -4.42
CA GLU A 38 -7.00 -21.68 -4.72
C GLU A 38 -5.95 -21.28 -3.66
N THR A 39 -5.68 -22.17 -2.72
CA THR A 39 -4.55 -22.05 -1.78
C THR A 39 -3.19 -21.91 -2.49
N PHE A 40 -3.08 -22.30 -3.76
CA PHE A 40 -1.91 -22.02 -4.61
C PHE A 40 -1.82 -20.56 -5.09
N SER A 41 -2.97 -19.89 -5.28
CA SER A 41 -3.04 -18.47 -5.64
C SER A 41 -2.57 -17.57 -4.50
N GLU A 42 -2.91 -17.94 -3.25
CA GLU A 42 -2.52 -17.17 -2.05
C GLU A 42 -1.00 -17.18 -1.83
N ALA A 43 -0.33 -18.32 -1.98
CA ALA A 43 1.12 -18.40 -1.84
C ALA A 43 1.86 -17.61 -2.93
N ALA A 44 1.40 -17.70 -4.18
CA ALA A 44 1.95 -16.96 -5.30
C ALA A 44 1.70 -15.44 -5.18
N PHE A 45 0.54 -15.04 -4.65
CA PHE A 45 0.24 -13.66 -4.28
C PHE A 45 1.19 -13.18 -3.17
N MET A 46 1.33 -13.94 -2.09
CA MET A 46 2.20 -13.58 -0.96
C MET A 46 3.64 -13.41 -1.39
N PHE A 47 4.16 -14.31 -2.24
CA PHE A 47 5.51 -14.19 -2.80
C PHE A 47 5.68 -12.95 -3.68
N ARG A 48 4.69 -12.64 -4.53
CA ARG A 48 4.71 -11.42 -5.37
C ARG A 48 4.66 -10.16 -4.52
N LEU A 49 3.77 -10.13 -3.52
CA LEU A 49 3.62 -9.03 -2.59
C LEU A 49 4.89 -8.82 -1.78
N GLU A 50 5.48 -9.87 -1.23
CA GLU A 50 6.76 -9.82 -0.51
C GLU A 50 7.86 -9.25 -1.39
N ARG A 51 7.98 -9.70 -2.64
CA ARG A 51 8.98 -9.18 -3.58
C ARG A 51 8.77 -7.69 -3.87
N LEU A 52 7.53 -7.23 -4.01
CA LEU A 52 7.21 -5.81 -4.23
C LEU A 52 7.51 -4.96 -2.99
N VAL A 53 7.14 -5.44 -1.79
CA VAL A 53 7.42 -4.77 -0.51
C VAL A 53 8.93 -4.70 -0.25
N ASN A 54 9.69 -5.75 -0.57
CA ASN A 54 11.14 -5.75 -0.48
C ASN A 54 11.77 -4.74 -1.44
N LYS A 55 11.31 -4.70 -2.70
CA LYS A 55 11.75 -3.68 -3.68
C LYS A 55 11.47 -2.26 -3.18
N LEU A 56 10.32 -2.02 -2.56
CA LEU A 56 9.96 -0.73 -1.96
C LEU A 56 10.89 -0.39 -0.79
N THR A 57 11.15 -1.33 0.11
CA THR A 57 12.02 -1.12 1.28
C THR A 57 13.48 -0.86 0.87
N GLU A 58 13.98 -1.61 -0.11
CA GLU A 58 15.32 -1.43 -0.70
C GLU A 58 15.41 -0.22 -1.65
N SER A 59 14.31 0.50 -1.88
CA SER A 59 14.30 1.69 -2.74
C SER A 59 14.69 2.97 -2.01
N LYS A 60 15.05 2.88 -0.73
CA LYS A 60 15.60 4.00 0.04
C LYS A 60 16.81 4.61 -0.70
N GLY A 61 16.70 5.89 -1.07
CA GLY A 61 17.74 6.60 -1.83
C GLY A 61 17.69 6.44 -3.35
N LYS A 62 16.72 5.69 -3.90
CA LYS A 62 16.42 5.68 -5.34
C LYS A 62 15.58 6.90 -5.73
N SER A 63 15.35 7.10 -7.03
CA SER A 63 14.52 8.19 -7.54
C SER A 63 13.08 8.09 -7.03
N CYS A 64 12.48 9.24 -6.70
CA CYS A 64 11.11 9.33 -6.17
C CYS A 64 10.09 8.59 -7.04
N ASP A 65 10.22 8.66 -8.38
CA ASP A 65 9.31 7.99 -9.31
C ASP A 65 9.38 6.45 -9.24
N LYS A 66 10.55 5.89 -8.94
CA LYS A 66 10.70 4.43 -8.75
C LYS A 66 10.05 3.99 -7.44
N ILE A 67 10.22 4.76 -6.38
CA ILE A 67 9.62 4.48 -5.06
C ILE A 67 8.09 4.51 -5.18
N ILE A 68 7.55 5.56 -5.80
CA ILE A 68 6.10 5.69 -6.03
C ILE A 68 5.59 4.59 -6.96
N GLY A 69 6.38 4.17 -7.96
CA GLY A 69 6.04 3.04 -8.82
C GLY A 69 5.82 1.75 -8.05
N TYR A 70 6.77 1.37 -7.18
CA TYR A 70 6.61 0.16 -6.37
C TYR A 70 5.40 0.23 -5.44
N LEU A 71 5.08 1.41 -4.89
CA LEU A 71 3.85 1.58 -4.10
C LEU A 71 2.59 1.33 -4.94
N VAL A 72 2.53 1.88 -6.16
CA VAL A 72 1.39 1.69 -7.07
C VAL A 72 1.25 0.22 -7.46
N ASP A 73 2.36 -0.48 -7.68
CA ASP A 73 2.37 -1.93 -7.96
C ASP A 73 1.82 -2.73 -6.77
N VAL A 74 2.26 -2.43 -5.53
CA VAL A 74 1.72 -3.05 -4.30
C VAL A 74 0.22 -2.80 -4.17
N LYS A 75 -0.22 -1.55 -4.33
CA LYS A 75 -1.63 -1.18 -4.26
C LYS A 75 -2.44 -2.04 -5.22
N ARG A 76 -2.03 -2.14 -6.48
CA ARG A 76 -2.72 -2.91 -7.52
C ARG A 76 -2.75 -4.40 -7.26
N GLU A 77 -1.64 -4.97 -6.82
CA GLU A 77 -1.59 -6.40 -6.49
C GLU A 77 -2.62 -6.72 -5.40
N ILE A 78 -2.76 -5.85 -4.40
CA ILE A 78 -3.77 -5.99 -3.34
C ILE A 78 -5.20 -5.76 -3.86
N GLU A 79 -5.43 -4.67 -4.60
CA GLU A 79 -6.76 -4.35 -5.14
C GLU A 79 -7.27 -5.42 -6.12
N SER A 80 -6.38 -5.96 -6.96
CA SER A 80 -6.73 -7.02 -7.91
C SER A 80 -6.96 -8.36 -7.24
N SER A 81 -6.18 -8.70 -6.21
CA SER A 81 -6.27 -10.01 -5.54
C SER A 81 -7.43 -10.08 -4.54
N TYR A 82 -7.74 -8.98 -3.86
CA TYR A 82 -8.77 -8.94 -2.80
C TYR A 82 -10.02 -8.13 -3.18
N GLY A 83 -10.05 -7.51 -4.37
CA GLY A 83 -11.17 -6.65 -4.78
C GLY A 83 -11.33 -5.39 -3.92
N LEU A 84 -10.31 -5.03 -3.15
CA LEU A 84 -10.29 -3.83 -2.32
C LEU A 84 -10.10 -2.60 -3.19
N ARG A 85 -10.54 -1.44 -2.70
CA ARG A 85 -10.22 -0.14 -3.29
C ARG A 85 -9.69 0.78 -2.20
N PHE A 86 -8.49 1.30 -2.39
CA PHE A 86 -7.89 2.23 -1.46
C PHE A 86 -8.18 3.66 -1.86
N ASP A 87 -8.84 4.38 -0.96
CA ASP A 87 -8.99 5.82 -1.08
C ASP A 87 -7.70 6.52 -0.62
N LEU A 88 -6.90 6.97 -1.60
CA LEU A 88 -5.66 7.68 -1.35
C LEU A 88 -5.87 8.98 -0.58
N ASP A 89 -7.01 9.67 -0.75
CA ASP A 89 -7.30 10.90 -0.02
C ASP A 89 -7.45 10.62 1.47
N ARG A 90 -8.14 9.53 1.81
CA ARG A 90 -8.28 9.04 3.19
C ARG A 90 -6.94 8.59 3.77
N CYS A 91 -6.18 7.75 3.07
CA CYS A 91 -4.92 7.24 3.57
C CYS A 91 -3.89 8.37 3.80
N MET A 92 -3.85 9.39 2.94
CA MET A 92 -2.99 10.57 3.14
C MET A 92 -3.42 11.38 4.38
N GLY A 93 -4.73 11.49 4.63
CA GLY A 93 -5.23 12.11 5.87
C GLY A 93 -4.83 11.35 7.13
N GLU A 94 -4.79 10.01 7.08
CA GLU A 94 -4.29 9.18 8.17
C GLU A 94 -2.78 9.41 8.41
N ILE A 95 -1.98 9.53 7.34
CA ILE A 95 -0.54 9.89 7.46
C ILE A 95 -0.37 11.26 8.13
N GLU A 96 -1.13 12.27 7.73
CA GLU A 96 -1.06 13.58 8.37
C GLU A 96 -1.36 13.51 9.87
N ASN A 97 -2.34 12.69 10.26
CA ASN A 97 -2.71 12.51 11.65
C ASN A 97 -1.63 11.79 12.45
N GLU A 98 -0.98 10.78 11.86
CA GLU A 98 0.17 10.10 12.49
C GLU A 98 1.38 11.04 12.67
N ILE A 99 1.67 11.89 11.68
CA ILE A 99 2.74 12.90 11.81
C ILE A 99 2.42 13.92 12.91
N LYS A 100 1.15 14.37 13.01
CA LYS A 100 0.70 15.27 14.09
C LYS A 100 0.81 14.62 15.47
N LYS A 101 0.46 13.33 15.60
CA LYS A 101 0.64 12.57 16.85
C LYS A 101 2.11 12.50 17.26
N GLY A 102 3.02 12.43 16.29
CA GLY A 102 4.46 12.54 16.51
C GLY A 102 4.96 13.93 16.92
N GLY A 103 4.07 14.92 17.12
CA GLY A 103 4.41 16.27 17.57
C GLY A 103 4.99 17.17 16.47
N GLN A 104 4.99 16.73 15.21
CA GLN A 104 5.52 17.50 14.09
C GLN A 104 4.41 18.16 13.27
N LYS A 105 4.74 19.32 12.67
CA LYS A 105 3.83 20.00 11.74
C LYS A 105 3.91 19.32 10.37
N PRO A 106 2.81 18.76 9.83
CA PRO A 106 2.85 18.05 8.58
C PRO A 106 3.12 19.01 7.40
N PRO A 107 4.03 18.63 6.47
CA PRO A 107 4.37 19.43 5.29
C PRO A 107 3.28 19.26 4.21
N LYS A 108 2.17 19.99 4.37
CA LYS A 108 0.97 19.83 3.52
C LYS A 108 1.26 19.98 2.02
N LYS A 109 2.07 20.98 1.64
CA LYS A 109 2.43 21.23 0.23
C LYS A 109 3.15 20.02 -0.36
N GLU A 110 4.16 19.50 0.33
CA GLU A 110 4.92 18.33 -0.13
C GLU A 110 4.05 17.07 -0.18
N LEU A 111 3.16 16.88 0.81
CA LEU A 111 2.22 15.75 0.82
C LEU A 111 1.23 15.83 -0.36
N ASP A 112 0.74 17.02 -0.70
CA ASP A 112 -0.14 17.23 -1.85
C ASP A 112 0.57 16.93 -3.18
N VAL A 113 1.84 17.30 -3.31
CA VAL A 113 2.66 16.96 -4.50
C VAL A 113 2.93 15.46 -4.57
N ILE A 114 3.25 14.79 -3.46
CA ILE A 114 3.44 13.33 -3.43
C ILE A 114 2.15 12.62 -3.86
N LYS A 115 1.01 13.08 -3.34
CA LYS A 115 -0.31 12.56 -3.68
C LYS A 115 -0.64 12.75 -5.15
N SER A 116 -0.35 13.91 -5.73
CA SER A 116 -0.58 14.15 -7.16
C SER A 116 0.30 13.24 -8.04
N LYS A 117 1.57 13.02 -7.65
CA LYS A 117 2.47 12.08 -8.32
C LYS A 117 1.97 10.63 -8.26
N ILE A 118 1.51 10.16 -7.09
CA ILE A 118 0.90 8.83 -6.95
C ILE A 118 -0.31 8.70 -7.88
N LYS A 119 -1.23 9.68 -7.88
CA LYS A 119 -2.42 9.68 -8.76
C LYS A 119 -2.05 9.70 -10.25
N LYS A 120 -1.01 10.46 -10.64
CA LYS A 120 -0.51 10.53 -12.03
C LYS A 120 0.05 9.18 -12.47
N GLN A 121 0.84 8.52 -11.62
CA GLN A 121 1.42 7.21 -11.90
C GLN A 121 0.35 6.12 -11.97
N ASP A 122 -0.61 6.11 -11.03
CA ASP A 122 -1.72 5.15 -11.06
C ASP A 122 -2.58 5.31 -12.33
N LYS A 123 -2.86 6.56 -12.76
CA LYS A 123 -3.52 6.82 -14.05
C LYS A 123 -2.72 6.29 -15.25
N LYS A 124 -1.39 6.50 -15.28
CA LYS A 124 -0.52 6.02 -16.37
C LYS A 124 -0.60 4.50 -16.49
N HIS A 125 -0.48 3.79 -15.37
CA HIS A 125 -0.57 2.34 -15.37
C HIS A 125 -1.99 1.83 -15.66
N LYS A 126 -3.05 2.60 -15.35
CA LYS A 126 -4.43 2.19 -15.65
C LYS A 126 -4.68 2.25 -17.16
N LYS A 127 -4.25 3.34 -17.81
CA LYS A 127 -4.28 3.46 -19.27
C LYS A 127 -3.51 2.34 -19.96
N HIS A 128 -2.33 1.97 -19.42
CA HIS A 128 -1.55 0.87 -19.96
C HIS A 128 -2.27 -0.48 -19.84
N ALA A 129 -2.89 -0.77 -18.69
CA ALA A 129 -3.65 -2.00 -18.50
C ALA A 129 -4.93 -2.05 -19.38
N GLU A 130 -5.65 -0.94 -19.50
CA GLU A 130 -6.82 -0.82 -20.39
C GLU A 130 -6.42 -1.03 -21.87
N TYR A 131 -5.27 -0.48 -22.27
CA TYR A 131 -4.73 -0.68 -23.61
C TYR A 131 -4.36 -2.15 -23.86
N LEU A 132 -3.59 -2.78 -22.97
CA LEU A 132 -3.26 -4.21 -23.04
C LEU A 132 -4.50 -5.10 -23.11
N ALA A 133 -5.52 -4.80 -22.31
CA ALA A 133 -6.77 -5.55 -22.35
C ALA A 133 -7.50 -5.38 -23.70
N SER A 134 -7.48 -4.18 -24.27
CA SER A 134 -8.08 -3.91 -25.58
C SER A 134 -7.35 -4.61 -26.72
N THR A 135 -6.01 -4.63 -26.72
CA THR A 135 -5.22 -5.32 -27.75
C THR A 135 -5.36 -6.83 -27.66
N MET A 136 -5.36 -7.40 -26.45
CA MET A 136 -5.64 -8.83 -26.24
C MET A 136 -7.03 -9.23 -26.77
N TYR A 137 -8.04 -8.38 -26.55
CA TYR A 137 -9.42 -8.65 -26.98
C TYR A 137 -9.60 -8.54 -28.51
N ILE A 138 -8.91 -7.61 -29.16
CA ILE A 138 -9.07 -7.34 -30.59
C ILE A 138 -8.25 -8.32 -31.44
N GLU A 139 -7.06 -8.72 -31.00
CA GLU A 139 -6.09 -9.40 -31.87
C GLU A 139 -5.87 -10.89 -31.53
N ASN A 140 -6.51 -11.44 -30.49
CA ASN A 140 -6.17 -12.79 -29.96
C ASN A 140 -4.65 -12.97 -29.78
N TYR A 141 -3.96 -11.90 -29.44
CA TYR A 141 -2.50 -11.81 -29.47
C TYR A 141 -1.93 -12.15 -28.10
N GLU A 142 -1.01 -13.11 -28.04
CA GLU A 142 -0.25 -13.45 -26.82
C GLU A 142 1.00 -12.58 -26.73
N PHE A 143 1.04 -11.70 -25.72
CA PHE A 143 2.16 -10.78 -25.51
C PHE A 143 3.44 -11.52 -25.08
N ASN A 144 4.54 -11.24 -25.79
CA ASN A 144 5.88 -11.65 -25.37
C ASN A 144 6.62 -10.51 -24.65
N LYS A 145 7.69 -10.85 -23.90
CA LYS A 145 8.52 -9.87 -23.16
C LYS A 145 9.09 -8.74 -24.03
N ALA A 146 9.29 -8.99 -25.33
CA ALA A 146 9.78 -7.98 -26.27
C ALA A 146 8.72 -6.91 -26.57
N ASP A 147 7.43 -7.26 -26.55
CA ASP A 147 6.32 -6.34 -26.81
C ASP A 147 6.10 -5.40 -25.62
N GLU A 148 6.34 -5.89 -24.40
CA GLU A 148 6.32 -5.08 -23.17
C GLU A 148 7.40 -4.00 -23.19
N GLU A 149 8.58 -4.32 -23.75
CA GLU A 149 9.72 -3.40 -23.87
C GLU A 149 9.51 -2.35 -24.98
N LEU A 150 8.89 -2.73 -26.10
CA LEU A 150 8.54 -1.84 -27.22
C LEU A 150 7.48 -0.79 -26.83
N MET A 151 6.48 -1.17 -26.04
CA MET A 151 5.44 -0.24 -25.56
C MET A 151 5.92 0.75 -24.50
N LEU A 152 6.88 0.34 -23.66
CA LEU A 152 7.61 1.25 -22.79
C LEU A 152 8.43 2.28 -23.58
N PHE A 153 8.81 1.95 -24.81
CA PHE A 153 9.53 2.82 -25.74
C PHE A 153 8.59 3.84 -26.42
N ASP A 154 7.43 3.41 -26.92
CA ASP A 154 6.43 4.31 -27.54
C ASP A 154 5.88 5.35 -26.55
N THR A 155 5.70 4.97 -25.28
CA THR A 155 5.31 5.92 -24.24
C THR A 155 6.40 6.93 -23.86
N ARG A 156 7.66 6.71 -24.27
CA ARG A 156 8.76 7.67 -24.14
C ARG A 156 8.85 8.59 -25.36
N MET A 157 8.44 8.15 -26.54
CA MET A 157 8.48 8.92 -27.80
C MET A 157 7.27 9.85 -28.01
N GLY A 158 6.15 9.64 -27.29
CA GLY A 158 4.89 10.36 -27.51
C GLY A 158 4.62 11.61 -26.66
N LYS A 159 5.61 12.24 -26.00
CA LYS A 159 5.38 13.42 -25.14
C LYS A 159 6.37 14.56 -25.37
N ASP A 160 6.17 15.27 -26.47
CA ASP A 160 6.72 16.61 -26.72
C ASP A 160 5.65 17.72 -26.60
N SER A 161 4.53 17.46 -25.91
CA SER A 161 3.58 18.52 -25.54
C SER A 161 2.91 18.22 -24.19
N ASP A 162 2.69 19.27 -23.41
CA ASP A 162 2.22 19.30 -22.02
C ASP A 162 3.27 19.04 -20.91
N GLN A 163 4.43 19.71 -21.02
CA GLN A 163 5.11 20.27 -19.85
C GLN A 163 4.39 21.57 -19.45
N ARG A 164 3.32 21.45 -18.68
CA ARG A 164 2.85 22.57 -17.85
C ARG A 164 3.16 22.21 -16.41
N ASP A 165 4.10 22.99 -15.86
CA ASP A 165 4.31 23.25 -14.44
C ASP A 165 4.26 22.01 -13.55
N GLU A 166 5.31 21.19 -13.63
CA GLU A 166 5.70 20.43 -12.43
C GLU A 166 6.17 21.48 -11.42
N ASP A 167 5.32 21.79 -10.44
CA ASP A 167 5.70 22.59 -9.28
C ASP A 167 7.10 22.17 -8.82
N ASP A 168 8.09 23.07 -8.98
CA ASP A 168 9.51 22.94 -8.60
C ASP A 168 9.68 22.87 -7.07
N VAL A 169 8.87 22.03 -6.42
CA VAL A 169 9.07 21.65 -5.02
C VAL A 169 10.02 20.47 -5.04
N GLU A 170 11.30 20.73 -4.75
CA GLU A 170 12.28 19.68 -4.48
C GLU A 170 11.77 18.84 -3.30
N LEU A 171 11.24 17.66 -3.62
CA LEU A 171 10.74 16.72 -2.65
C LEU A 171 11.91 15.94 -2.05
N PRO A 172 12.11 15.95 -0.72
CA PRO A 172 13.10 15.10 -0.09
C PRO A 172 12.79 13.64 -0.37
N SER A 173 13.74 12.91 -0.94
CA SER A 173 13.58 11.48 -1.22
C SER A 173 13.23 10.67 0.03
N LEU A 174 13.71 11.10 1.21
CA LEU A 174 13.37 10.49 2.49
C LEU A 174 11.91 10.71 2.90
N LEU A 175 11.33 11.88 2.59
CA LEU A 175 9.90 12.16 2.83
C LEU A 175 9.04 11.31 1.89
N VAL A 176 9.40 11.24 0.61
CA VAL A 176 8.70 10.38 -0.38
C VAL A 176 8.76 8.92 0.04
N TYR A 177 9.95 8.44 0.45
CA TYR A 177 10.12 7.10 1.00
C TYR A 177 9.26 6.87 2.25
N GLY A 178 9.26 7.81 3.19
CA GLY A 178 8.46 7.70 4.41
C GLY A 178 6.96 7.58 4.11
N VAL A 179 6.42 8.48 3.28
CA VAL A 179 5.00 8.48 2.90
C VAL A 179 4.62 7.20 2.16
N THR A 180 5.46 6.75 1.22
CA THR A 180 5.17 5.54 0.45
C THR A 180 5.23 4.27 1.28
N VAL A 181 6.19 4.16 2.20
CA VAL A 181 6.28 3.03 3.14
C VAL A 181 5.11 3.03 4.12
N THR A 182 4.67 4.19 4.62
CA THR A 182 3.49 4.28 5.48
C THR A 182 2.20 3.89 4.73
N LEU A 183 2.01 4.36 3.49
CA LEU A 183 0.87 3.95 2.65
C LEU A 183 0.87 2.44 2.40
N CYS A 184 2.04 1.87 2.08
CA CYS A 184 2.18 0.43 1.94
C CYS A 184 1.79 -0.30 3.23
N GLY A 185 2.21 0.21 4.39
CA GLY A 185 1.83 -0.32 5.69
C GLY A 185 0.31 -0.34 5.91
N PHE A 186 -0.39 0.76 5.58
CA PHE A 186 -1.85 0.81 5.63
C PHE A 186 -2.52 -0.19 4.68
N PHE A 187 -2.01 -0.35 3.46
CA PHE A 187 -2.56 -1.33 2.51
C PHE A 187 -2.45 -2.77 3.03
N LEU A 188 -1.30 -3.11 3.62
CA LEU A 188 -1.07 -4.43 4.22
C LEU A 188 -1.96 -4.69 5.44
N MET A 189 -2.23 -3.67 6.25
CA MET A 189 -3.11 -3.80 7.43
C MET A 189 -4.57 -4.10 7.06
N CYS A 190 -5.01 -3.72 5.85
CA CYS A 190 -6.34 -4.03 5.35
C CYS A 190 -6.51 -5.48 4.89
N LEU A 191 -5.42 -6.24 4.73
CA LEU A 191 -5.48 -7.64 4.34
C LEU A 191 -5.98 -8.53 5.50
N PRO A 192 -6.78 -9.56 5.23
CA PRO A 192 -7.24 -10.52 6.24
C PRO A 192 -6.14 -11.52 6.66
N ILE A 193 -4.86 -11.18 6.49
CA ILE A 193 -3.70 -12.03 6.81
C ILE A 193 -2.97 -11.46 8.05
N PRO A 194 -2.89 -12.19 9.17
CA PRO A 194 -2.26 -11.71 10.40
C PRO A 194 -0.81 -11.23 10.21
N VAL A 195 -0.01 -11.97 9.44
CA VAL A 195 1.40 -11.62 9.16
C VAL A 195 1.51 -10.28 8.43
N CYS A 196 0.60 -10.00 7.48
CA CYS A 196 0.56 -8.72 6.78
C CYS A 196 0.19 -7.56 7.70
N LYS A 197 -0.65 -7.78 8.71
CA LYS A 197 -0.99 -6.74 9.70
C LYS A 197 0.20 -6.37 10.57
N ASP A 198 0.95 -7.36 11.04
CA ASP A 198 2.15 -7.13 11.84
C ASP A 198 3.24 -6.42 11.04
N TRP A 199 3.48 -6.84 9.80
CA TRP A 199 4.38 -6.16 8.87
C TRP A 199 3.91 -4.75 8.56
N GLY A 200 2.61 -4.58 8.27
CA GLY A 200 2.00 -3.30 7.98
C GLY A 200 2.18 -2.30 9.11
N GLY A 201 1.95 -2.72 10.36
CA GLY A 201 2.18 -1.89 11.54
C GLY A 201 3.64 -1.44 11.67
N ARG A 202 4.61 -2.34 11.45
CA ARG A 202 6.05 -1.99 11.46
C ARG A 202 6.39 -0.99 10.35
N MET A 203 5.82 -1.16 9.16
CA MET A 203 6.03 -0.24 8.04
C MET A 203 5.43 1.15 8.33
N VAL A 204 4.24 1.22 8.93
CA VAL A 204 3.65 2.50 9.36
C VAL A 204 4.61 3.25 10.28
N VAL A 205 5.10 2.59 11.33
CA VAL A 205 6.03 3.20 12.30
C VAL A 205 7.34 3.63 11.63
N ALA A 206 7.93 2.77 10.78
CA ALA A 206 9.17 3.08 10.07
C ALA A 206 9.00 4.25 9.10
N GLY A 207 7.90 4.29 8.35
CA GLY A 207 7.60 5.34 7.39
C GLY A 207 7.31 6.69 8.06
N VAL A 208 6.56 6.70 9.17
CA VAL A 208 6.32 7.91 9.97
C VAL A 208 7.63 8.44 10.57
N THR A 209 8.49 7.54 11.06
CA THR A 209 9.83 7.92 11.57
C THR A 209 10.71 8.52 10.46
N ALA A 210 10.67 7.96 9.25
CA ALA A 210 11.39 8.51 8.10
C ALA A 210 10.86 9.89 7.70
N CYS A 211 9.54 10.09 7.70
CA CYS A 211 8.92 11.40 7.50
C CYS A 211 9.40 12.39 8.57
N ALA A 212 9.39 11.97 9.83
CA ALA A 212 9.77 12.81 10.96
C ALA A 212 11.22 13.27 10.87
N ASN A 213 12.13 12.34 10.54
CA ASN A 213 13.53 12.65 10.32
C ASN A 213 13.72 13.64 9.16
N SER A 214 12.99 13.46 8.06
CA SER A 214 13.08 14.36 6.90
C SER A 214 12.58 15.78 7.21
N ILE A 215 11.56 15.92 8.04
CA ILE A 215 11.04 17.23 8.47
C ILE A 215 12.04 17.88 9.42
N SER A 216 12.59 17.13 10.38
CA SER A 216 13.61 17.64 11.31
C SER A 216 14.87 18.13 10.60
N THR A 217 15.39 17.37 9.62
CA THR A 217 16.57 17.80 8.84
C THR A 217 16.32 19.10 8.09
N LYS A 218 15.14 19.27 7.47
CA LYS A 218 14.75 20.53 6.80
C LYS A 218 14.74 21.71 7.77
N VAL A 219 14.15 21.53 8.96
CA VAL A 219 14.09 22.59 9.98
C VAL A 219 15.49 23.00 10.47
N ASP A 220 16.41 22.05 10.60
CA ASP A 220 17.78 22.33 11.04
C ASP A 220 18.60 23.04 9.95
N GLU A 221 18.40 22.69 8.67
CA GLU A 221 19.01 23.39 7.54
C GLU A 221 18.52 24.84 7.43
N ASP A 222 17.22 25.07 7.56
CA ASP A 222 16.63 26.41 7.54
C ASP A 222 17.18 27.30 8.67
N LYS A 223 17.37 26.74 9.88
CA LYS A 223 17.97 27.45 11.02
C LYS A 223 19.45 27.78 10.77
N LYS A 224 20.21 26.88 10.14
CA LYS A 224 21.62 27.12 9.82
C LYS A 224 21.78 28.21 8.77
N ASN A 225 20.91 28.24 7.75
CA ASN A 225 20.93 29.26 6.71
C ASN A 225 20.57 30.65 7.25
N LYS A 226 19.59 30.74 8.18
CA LYS A 226 19.25 31.99 8.85
C LYS A 226 20.32 32.55 9.78
N LYS A 227 21.25 31.73 10.28
CA LYS A 227 22.38 32.20 11.11
C LYS A 227 23.58 32.70 10.30
N LYS A 228 23.61 32.43 9.00
CA LYS A 228 24.69 32.83 8.08
C LYS A 228 24.34 34.07 7.25
N SER A 229 23.10 34.52 7.29
CA SER A 229 22.62 35.79 6.71
C SER A 229 22.52 36.85 7.79
#